data_AF-A0AAN9YQV2-F1
#
_entry.id   AF-A0AAN9YQV2-F1
#
_cell.length_a   1.000
_cell.length_b   1.000
_cell.length_c   1.000
_cell.angle_alpha   90.00
_cell.angle_beta   90.00
_cell.angle_gamma   90.00
#
_symmetry.space_group_name_H-M   'P 1'
#
loop_
_entity.id
_entity.type
_entity.pdbx_description
1 polymer ?
#
loop_
_entity_poly.entity_id
_entity_poly.type
_entity_poly.pdbx_seq_one_letter_code
_entity_poly.pdbx_strand_id
1 'polypeptide(L)'
;MHRRILLAADAAHLCNPWGGMGITSGFVDVGGLYDCLAGIWDGKADESILDIYSEKRIERYRNVIDPVSQNDFKRVSSNPDTLLDRDPILQAFKKAENNKALQQELLLSSLSVRYDFTQHYQK
;
A
#
# COMPACT_ATOMS: atom_id res chain seq x y z
N MET A 1 -6.78 -29.34 -5.64
CA MET A 1 -7.94 -28.74 -4.97
C MET A 1 -8.02 -27.28 -5.42
N HIS A 2 -9.13 -26.84 -6.01
CA HIS A 2 -9.31 -25.44 -6.42
C HIS A 2 -9.57 -24.60 -5.16
N ARG A 3 -8.59 -23.84 -4.69
CA ARG A 3 -8.74 -22.92 -3.55
C ARG A 3 -9.48 -21.68 -4.04
N ARG A 4 -10.78 -21.59 -3.76
CA ARG A 4 -11.65 -20.46 -4.14
C ARG A 4 -11.84 -19.44 -3.01
N ILE A 5 -10.91 -19.39 -2.06
CA ILE A 5 -10.98 -18.52 -0.89
C ILE A 5 -9.78 -17.58 -0.93
N LEU A 6 -10.07 -16.28 -0.92
CA LEU A 6 -9.09 -15.22 -0.85
C LEU A 6 -9.39 -14.32 0.34
N LEU A 7 -8.34 -13.70 0.88
CA LEU A 7 -8.43 -12.73 1.97
C LEU A 7 -8.01 -11.36 1.42
N ALA A 8 -8.67 -10.30 1.90
CA ALA A 8 -8.37 -8.91 1.57
C ALA A 8 -8.64 -8.01 2.78
N ALA A 9 -8.01 -6.83 2.83
CA ALA A 9 -8.17 -5.84 3.90
C ALA A 9 -7.92 -6.46 5.29
N ASP A 10 -8.72 -6.08 6.30
CA ASP A 10 -8.58 -6.52 7.69
C ASP A 10 -8.60 -8.05 7.88
N ALA A 11 -9.23 -8.78 6.95
CA ALA A 11 -9.20 -10.24 6.97
C ALA A 11 -7.83 -10.82 6.57
N ALA A 12 -7.03 -10.07 5.81
CA ALA A 12 -5.70 -10.47 5.36
C ALA A 12 -4.58 -9.93 6.25
N HIS A 13 -4.71 -8.71 6.77
CA HIS A 13 -3.67 -8.05 7.56
C HIS A 13 -4.24 -6.96 8.46
N LEU A 14 -3.50 -6.60 9.50
CA LEU A 14 -3.86 -5.55 10.46
C LEU A 14 -2.67 -4.61 10.65
N CYS A 15 -2.94 -3.31 10.69
CA CYS A 15 -1.97 -2.31 11.10
C CYS A 15 -2.58 -1.37 12.14
N ASN A 16 -1.76 -0.58 12.82
CA ASN A 16 -2.29 0.42 13.72
C ASN A 16 -2.99 1.56 12.92
N PRO A 17 -3.96 2.27 13.51
CA PRO A 17 -4.79 3.20 12.75
C PRO A 17 -4.10 4.52 12.40
N TRP A 18 -2.92 4.80 12.97
CA TRP A 18 -2.19 6.03 12.67
C TRP A 18 -1.67 6.01 11.23
N GLY A 19 -1.82 7.15 10.55
CA GLY A 19 -1.51 7.29 9.13
C GLY A 19 -2.60 6.79 8.17
N GLY A 20 -3.66 6.12 8.66
CA GLY A 20 -4.78 5.69 7.81
C GLY A 20 -4.44 4.57 6.82
N MET A 21 -3.37 3.81 7.10
CA MET A 21 -2.86 2.79 6.17
C MET A 21 -3.78 1.55 6.05
N GLY A 22 -4.56 1.22 7.09
CA GLY A 22 -5.49 0.08 7.05
C GLY A 22 -6.59 0.26 5.99
N ILE A 23 -7.32 1.37 6.05
CA ILE A 23 -8.37 1.66 5.06
C ILE A 23 -7.80 1.87 3.66
N THR A 24 -6.66 2.57 3.54
CA THR A 24 -6.00 2.83 2.25
C THR A 24 -5.58 1.53 1.58
N SER A 25 -4.92 0.64 2.33
CA SER A 25 -4.50 -0.65 1.79
C SER A 25 -5.66 -1.59 1.51
N GLY A 26 -6.73 -1.57 2.33
CA GLY A 26 -7.95 -2.32 2.07
C GLY A 26 -8.60 -1.98 0.73
N PHE A 27 -8.71 -0.68 0.39
CA PHE A 27 -9.21 -0.29 -0.94
C PHE A 27 -8.32 -0.80 -2.07
N VAL A 28 -7.00 -0.75 -1.90
CA VAL A 28 -6.05 -1.20 -2.90
C VAL A 28 -6.03 -2.74 -3.04
N ASP A 29 -6.23 -3.47 -1.94
CA ASP A 29 -6.40 -4.93 -1.96
C ASP A 29 -7.62 -5.32 -2.78
N VAL A 30 -8.77 -4.67 -2.54
CA VAL A 30 -10.02 -4.98 -3.26
C VAL A 30 -9.91 -4.58 -4.73
N GLY A 31 -9.31 -3.43 -5.04
CA GLY A 31 -9.06 -3.02 -6.42
C GLY A 31 -8.17 -4.00 -7.18
N GLY A 32 -7.06 -4.43 -6.57
CA GLY A 32 -6.17 -5.41 -7.18
C GLY A 32 -6.80 -6.80 -7.34
N LEU A 33 -7.62 -7.22 -6.38
CA LEU A 33 -8.38 -8.47 -6.49
C LEU A 33 -9.43 -8.38 -7.60
N TYR A 34 -10.10 -7.23 -7.73
CA TYR A 34 -11.02 -6.97 -8.83
C TYR A 34 -10.32 -7.11 -10.18
N ASP A 35 -9.15 -6.50 -10.38
CA ASP A 35 -8.38 -6.64 -11.62
C ASP A 35 -8.11 -8.12 -11.92
N CYS A 36 -7.64 -8.88 -10.93
CA CYS A 36 -7.37 -10.31 -11.11
C CYS A 36 -8.63 -11.11 -11.53
N LEU A 37 -9.76 -10.90 -10.84
CA LEU A 37 -11.00 -11.60 -11.12
C LEU A 37 -11.63 -11.17 -12.45
N ALA A 38 -11.56 -9.89 -12.80
CA ALA A 38 -12.00 -9.36 -14.08
C ALA A 38 -11.17 -9.93 -15.23
N GLY A 39 -9.85 -10.03 -15.05
CA GLY A 39 -8.94 -10.66 -16.00
C GLY A 39 -9.31 -12.13 -16.27
N ILE A 40 -9.62 -12.90 -15.22
CA ILE A 40 -10.09 -14.28 -15.36
C ILE A 40 -11.43 -14.34 -16.09
N TRP A 41 -12.39 -13.50 -15.69
CA TRP A 41 -13.73 -13.45 -16.29
C TRP A 41 -13.69 -13.13 -17.79
N ASP A 42 -12.86 -12.15 -18.17
CA ASP A 42 -12.68 -11.72 -19.56
C ASP A 42 -11.81 -12.69 -20.39
N GLY A 43 -11.30 -13.77 -19.80
CA GLY A 43 -10.38 -14.70 -20.47
C GLY A 43 -8.99 -14.09 -20.77
N LYS A 44 -8.62 -13.01 -20.08
CA LYS A 44 -7.33 -12.32 -20.21
C LYS A 44 -6.29 -12.83 -19.22
N ALA A 45 -6.66 -13.63 -18.23
CA ALA A 45 -5.73 -14.24 -17.28
C ALA A 45 -6.24 -15.61 -16.84
N ASP A 46 -5.32 -16.48 -16.42
CA ASP A 46 -5.68 -17.74 -15.76
C ASP A 46 -5.66 -17.57 -14.22
N GLU A 47 -6.07 -18.61 -13.49
CA GLU A 47 -6.14 -18.56 -12.02
C GLU A 47 -4.79 -18.27 -11.34
N SER A 48 -3.64 -18.43 -12.02
CA SER A 48 -2.32 -18.15 -11.43
C SER A 48 -2.11 -16.68 -11.08
N ILE A 49 -2.87 -15.75 -11.69
CA ILE A 49 -2.85 -14.33 -11.31
C ILE A 49 -3.28 -14.11 -9.86
N LEU A 50 -4.05 -15.04 -9.27
CA LEU A 50 -4.46 -15.00 -7.86
C LEU A 50 -3.30 -15.34 -6.91
N ASP A 51 -2.34 -16.15 -7.34
CA ASP A 51 -1.10 -16.37 -6.59
C ASP A 51 -0.24 -15.11 -6.60
N ILE A 52 -0.16 -14.43 -7.76
CA ILE A 52 0.51 -13.12 -7.90
C ILE A 52 -0.18 -12.07 -7.01
N TYR A 53 -1.51 -12.06 -6.96
CA TYR A 53 -2.27 -11.23 -6.02
C TYR A 53 -1.80 -11.44 -4.59
N SER A 54 -1.81 -12.69 -4.12
CA SER A 54 -1.39 -13.02 -2.76
C SER A 54 0.04 -12.58 -2.47
N GLU A 55 0.98 -12.89 -3.37
CA GLU A 55 2.39 -12.52 -3.25
C GLU A 55 2.57 -11.00 -3.18
N LYS A 56 1.98 -10.26 -4.12
CA LYS A 56 2.20 -8.81 -4.22
C LYS A 56 1.52 -8.06 -3.10
N ARG A 57 0.33 -8.48 -2.64
CA ARG A 57 -0.34 -7.81 -1.53
C ARG A 57 0.39 -8.03 -0.20
N ILE A 58 0.88 -9.25 0.09
CA ILE A 58 1.66 -9.47 1.31
C ILE A 58 3.04 -8.78 1.26
N GLU A 59 3.64 -8.69 0.07
CA GLU A 59 4.87 -7.91 -0.15
C GLU A 59 4.65 -6.41 0.17
N ARG A 60 3.58 -5.80 -0.37
CA ARG A 60 3.22 -4.41 -0.08
C ARG A 60 2.91 -4.17 1.39
N TYR A 61 2.28 -5.13 2.05
CA TYR A 61 2.05 -5.06 3.49
C TYR A 61 3.37 -4.96 4.25
N ARG A 62 4.28 -5.92 4.04
CA ARG A 62 5.56 -6.01 4.76
C ARG A 62 6.51 -4.85 4.48
N ASN A 63 6.54 -4.38 3.24
CA ASN A 63 7.57 -3.42 2.80
C ASN A 63 7.11 -1.96 2.84
N VAL A 64 5.80 -1.71 2.88
CA VAL A 64 5.24 -0.35 2.83
C VAL A 64 4.28 -0.11 3.99
N ILE A 65 3.19 -0.88 4.08
CA ILE A 65 2.06 -0.59 4.97
C ILE A 65 2.47 -0.69 6.44
N ASP A 66 3.05 -1.83 6.85
CA ASP A 66 3.47 -2.03 8.25
C ASP A 66 4.59 -1.05 8.65
N PRO A 67 5.70 -0.90 7.90
CA PRO A 67 6.74 0.08 8.25
C PRO A 67 6.23 1.52 8.38
N VAL A 68 5.38 1.98 7.47
CA VAL A 68 4.77 3.33 7.53
C VAL A 68 3.90 3.46 8.77
N SER A 69 2.98 2.52 8.98
CA SER A 69 2.09 2.52 10.14
C SER A 69 2.85 2.50 11.46
N GLN A 70 3.90 1.67 11.60
CA GLN A 70 4.74 1.63 12.80
C GLN A 70 5.48 2.96 13.03
N ASN A 71 5.98 3.60 11.96
CA ASN A 71 6.67 4.87 12.07
C ASN A 71 5.72 6.01 12.44
N ASP A 72 4.49 6.01 11.91
CA ASP A 72 3.48 6.98 12.28
C ASP A 72 3.09 6.85 13.75
N PHE A 73 2.92 5.62 14.26
CA PHE A 73 2.68 5.38 15.69
C PHE A 73 3.83 5.87 16.57
N LYS A 74 5.09 5.59 16.17
CA LYS A 74 6.28 6.09 16.89
C LYS A 74 6.35 7.61 16.89
N ARG A 75 5.97 8.25 15.77
CA ARG A 75 5.96 9.71 15.64
C ARG A 75 4.95 10.33 16.59
N VAL A 76 3.71 9.85 16.63
CA VAL A 76 2.69 10.39 17.54
C VAL A 76 2.98 10.12 19.02
N SER A 77 3.77 9.08 19.31
CA SER A 77 4.16 8.69 20.67
C SER A 77 5.48 9.33 21.14
N SER A 78 6.07 10.23 20.35
CA SER A 78 7.38 10.83 20.60
C SER A 78 7.30 12.27 21.12
N ASN A 79 8.38 12.77 21.74
CA ASN A 79 8.49 14.17 22.14
C ASN A 79 8.47 15.11 20.91
N PRO A 80 7.42 15.95 20.72
CA PRO A 80 7.26 16.78 19.54
C PRO A 80 8.38 17.80 19.34
N ASP A 81 8.99 18.30 20.42
CA ASP A 81 10.03 19.34 20.35
C ASP A 81 11.29 18.90 19.62
N THR A 82 11.52 17.58 19.52
CA THR A 82 12.71 16.99 18.90
C THR A 82 12.41 16.28 17.58
N LEU A 83 11.13 16.21 17.18
CA LEU A 83 10.71 15.37 16.05
C LEU A 83 11.23 15.88 14.71
N LEU A 84 11.18 17.19 14.46
CA LEU A 84 11.62 17.76 13.19
C LEU A 84 13.11 17.49 12.91
N ASP A 85 13.94 17.47 13.95
CA ASP A 85 15.40 17.31 13.81
C ASP A 85 15.82 15.87 13.50
N ARG A 86 14.98 14.88 13.82
CA ARG A 86 15.34 13.45 13.71
C ARG A 86 14.46 12.64 12.77
N ASP A 87 13.25 13.12 12.44
CA ASP A 87 12.31 12.38 11.62
C ASP A 87 12.46 12.71 10.12
N PRO A 88 12.86 11.75 9.27
CA PRO A 88 13.08 12.01 7.86
C PRO A 88 11.86 12.51 7.09
N ILE A 89 10.63 12.08 7.45
CA ILE A 89 9.43 12.54 6.72
C ILE A 89 9.11 13.99 7.07
N LEU A 90 9.28 14.39 8.33
CA LEU A 90 9.05 15.78 8.74
C LEU A 90 10.09 16.71 8.12
N GLN A 91 11.34 16.25 8.04
CA GLN A 91 12.38 16.96 7.30
C GLN A 91 12.05 17.08 5.80
N ALA A 92 11.51 16.01 5.19
CA ALA A 92 11.07 16.04 3.80
C ALA A 92 9.91 17.02 3.59
N PHE A 93 8.92 17.04 4.49
CA PHE A 93 7.83 18.02 4.45
C PHE A 93 8.35 19.45 4.60
N LYS A 94 9.30 19.69 5.50
CA LYS A 94 9.89 21.03 5.66
C LYS A 94 10.66 21.46 4.41
N LYS A 95 11.40 20.57 3.77
CA LYS A 95 12.09 20.84 2.48
C LYS A 95 11.10 21.13 1.35
N ALA A 96 9.91 20.51 1.38
CA ALA A 96 8.87 20.70 0.37
C ALA A 96 8.00 21.94 0.60
N GLU A 97 8.11 22.66 1.73
CA GLU A 97 7.24 23.77 2.13
C GLU A 97 6.98 24.79 1.01
N ASN A 98 8.02 25.12 0.23
CA ASN A 98 7.95 26.07 -0.88
C ASN A 98 8.36 25.48 -2.23
N ASN A 99 8.33 24.16 -2.38
CA ASN A 99 8.75 23.47 -3.60
C ASN A 99 7.63 22.57 -4.13
N LYS A 100 6.88 23.07 -5.11
CA LYS A 100 5.74 22.34 -5.71
C LYS A 100 6.14 20.99 -6.33
N ALA A 101 7.33 20.89 -6.92
CA ALA A 101 7.80 19.64 -7.50
C ALA A 101 8.01 18.58 -6.39
N LEU A 102 8.64 18.96 -5.28
CA LEU A 102 8.80 18.07 -4.13
C LEU A 102 7.47 17.74 -3.44
N GLN A 103 6.54 18.70 -3.35
CA GLN A 103 5.20 18.45 -2.84
C GLN A 103 4.47 17.39 -3.67
N GLN A 104 4.56 17.51 -5.00
CA GLN A 104 3.97 16.55 -5.92
C GLN A 104 4.62 15.17 -5.79
N GLU A 105 5.95 15.11 -5.71
CA GLU A 105 6.69 13.85 -5.51
C GLU A 105 6.27 13.16 -4.21
N LEU A 106 6.22 13.90 -3.10
CA LEU A 106 5.79 13.38 -1.80
C LEU A 106 4.35 12.87 -1.84
N LEU A 107 3.43 13.61 -2.48
CA LEU A 107 2.05 13.18 -2.64
C LEU A 107 1.96 11.87 -3.44
N LEU A 108 2.68 11.78 -4.56
CA LEU A 108 2.66 10.61 -5.43
C LEU A 108 3.39 9.41 -4.82
N SER A 109 4.30 9.60 -3.87
CA SER A 109 4.98 8.50 -3.18
C SER A 109 4.01 7.55 -2.44
N SER A 110 2.85 8.07 -2.00
CA SER A 110 1.77 7.28 -1.39
C SER A 110 1.20 6.21 -2.31
N LEU A 111 1.32 6.39 -3.63
CA LEU A 111 0.84 5.46 -4.65
C LEU A 111 1.67 4.18 -4.72
N SER A 112 2.83 4.12 -4.04
CA SER A 112 3.69 2.94 -3.93
C SER A 112 3.02 1.72 -3.29
N VAL A 113 1.92 1.92 -2.56
CA VAL A 113 1.08 0.82 -2.03
C VAL A 113 0.38 0.02 -3.13
N ARG A 114 0.28 0.58 -4.35
CA ARG A 114 -0.40 -0.04 -5.49
C ARG A 114 0.51 -1.03 -6.22
N TYR A 115 -0.14 -1.92 -6.94
CA TYR A 115 0.48 -2.82 -7.90
C TYR A 115 -0.49 -2.98 -9.05
N ASP A 116 -0.02 -2.81 -10.28
CA ASP A 116 -0.84 -2.96 -11.47
C ASP A 116 -0.94 -4.45 -11.81
N PHE A 117 -2.10 -5.08 -11.58
CA PHE A 117 -2.26 -6.50 -11.92
C PHE A 117 -2.54 -6.73 -13.40
N THR A 118 -2.99 -5.70 -14.12
CA THR A 118 -3.33 -5.80 -15.55
C THR A 118 -2.10 -6.04 -16.42
N GLN A 119 -0.90 -5.73 -15.91
CA GLN A 119 0.37 -6.06 -16.57
C GLN A 119 0.59 -7.58 -16.77
N HIS A 120 -0.16 -8.42 -16.03
CA HIS A 120 -0.11 -9.89 -16.13
C HIS A 120 -1.16 -10.46 -17.09
N TYR A 121 -1.96 -9.61 -17.74
CA TYR A 121 -2.93 -10.09 -18.72
C TYR A 121 -2.23 -10.64 -19.96
N GLN A 122 -2.74 -11.78 -20.41
CA GLN A 122 -2.44 -12.38 -21.70
C GLN A 122 -3.03 -11.48 -22.80
N LYS A 123 -2.26 -11.29 -23.88
CA LYS A 123 -2.65 -10.47 -25.03
C LYS A 123 -3.67 -11.17 -25.91
#